data_AF-A0A562WI55-F1
#
_entry.id   AF-A0A562WI55-F1
#
_cell.length_a   1.000
_cell.length_b   1.000
_cell.length_c   1.000
_cell.angle_alpha   90.00
_cell.angle_beta   90.00
_cell.angle_gamma   90.00
#
_symmetry.space_group_name_H-M   'P 1'
#
loop_
_entity.id
_entity.type
_entity.pdbx_description
1 polymer ?
#
loop_
_entity_poly.entity_id
_entity_poly.type
_entity_poly.pdbx_seq_one_letter_code
_entity_poly.pdbx_strand_id
1 'polypeptide(L)'
;MPTVRLVSALGSGVLAGAVPRPWEVTSPLIEVGEYTYYDDPDDPSAFETRNVLDHYGPEKLVIGRFCALGTGVRFVMNGANHRMDGPSTFPFPALGGSWSDHADLLTGLPNRGDTVVGNDVVWFGYDTTVMPGVRIGHGAIVGAGAVVTADVPPYAIVGGNPARVIRTRHRDEDIARLLAVAWWDWPTEHITAHVRTIMSGSIADLEAAAPDTRRGWRPGSGPSSLRPYR
;
A
#
# COMPACT_ATOMS: atom_id res chain seq x y z
N MET A 1 4.94 -13.02 -25.87
CA MET A 1 4.80 -12.28 -24.61
C MET A 1 3.34 -12.33 -24.18
N PRO A 2 2.94 -13.18 -23.22
CA PRO A 2 1.63 -13.09 -22.62
C PRO A 2 1.73 -12.43 -21.24
N THR A 3 1.10 -11.26 -21.12
CA THR A 3 0.82 -10.55 -19.88
C THR A 3 -0.15 -11.38 -19.02
N VAL A 4 0.27 -11.81 -17.83
CA VAL A 4 -0.60 -12.51 -16.88
C VAL A 4 -1.55 -11.48 -16.24
N ARG A 5 -2.86 -11.67 -16.44
CA ARG A 5 -3.95 -10.82 -15.94
C ARG A 5 -4.56 -11.45 -14.69
N LEU A 6 -4.75 -10.68 -13.61
CA LEU A 6 -5.63 -11.11 -12.52
C LEU A 6 -7.09 -10.77 -12.86
N VAL A 7 -7.95 -11.77 -12.70
CA VAL A 7 -9.40 -11.73 -12.89
C VAL A 7 -10.04 -11.34 -11.55
N SER A 8 -11.06 -10.49 -11.58
CA SER A 8 -11.98 -10.27 -10.45
C SER A 8 -12.42 -11.63 -9.90
N ALA A 9 -12.00 -11.95 -8.68
CA ALA A 9 -12.49 -13.12 -8.01
C ALA A 9 -13.83 -12.75 -7.36
N LEU A 10 -14.90 -13.37 -7.87
CA LEU A 10 -16.25 -13.48 -7.31
C LEU A 10 -17.31 -12.51 -7.88
N GLY A 11 -17.66 -12.72 -9.16
CA GLY A 11 -18.91 -12.24 -9.76
C GLY A 11 -19.19 -12.98 -11.06
N SER A 12 -20.34 -13.64 -11.15
CA SER A 12 -20.73 -14.53 -12.25
C SER A 12 -20.77 -13.83 -13.62
N GLY A 13 -19.95 -14.33 -14.55
CA GLY A 13 -20.11 -14.13 -15.99
C GLY A 13 -19.56 -12.82 -16.52
N VAL A 14 -18.43 -12.89 -17.23
CA VAL A 14 -18.19 -12.27 -18.56
C VAL A 14 -16.75 -12.59 -18.97
N LEU A 15 -16.64 -13.51 -19.92
CA LEU A 15 -15.54 -13.61 -20.87
C LEU A 15 -15.79 -12.56 -21.96
N ALA A 16 -15.24 -11.35 -21.84
CA ALA A 16 -15.04 -10.44 -22.98
C ALA A 16 -14.21 -9.21 -22.57
N GLY A 17 -12.96 -9.16 -23.06
CA GLY A 17 -12.40 -7.91 -23.58
C GLY A 17 -12.29 -6.70 -22.65
N ALA A 18 -11.57 -6.79 -21.53
CA ALA A 18 -10.88 -5.63 -20.98
C ALA A 18 -9.58 -6.07 -20.29
N VAL A 19 -8.46 -5.50 -20.72
CA VAL A 19 -7.24 -5.46 -19.92
C VAL A 19 -7.59 -4.55 -18.73
N PRO A 20 -7.39 -4.93 -17.45
CA PRO A 20 -7.44 -3.94 -16.38
C PRO A 20 -6.34 -2.93 -16.71
N ARG A 21 -6.73 -1.72 -17.10
CA ARG A 21 -5.78 -0.61 -17.18
C ARG A 21 -5.13 -0.50 -15.80
N PRO A 22 -3.89 0.03 -15.68
CA PRO A 22 -3.52 0.65 -14.42
C PRO A 22 -4.69 1.56 -14.06
N TRP A 23 -5.32 1.26 -12.93
CA TRP A 23 -6.27 2.11 -12.22
C TRP A 23 -5.70 3.53 -12.35
N GLU A 24 -6.49 4.43 -12.95
CA GLU A 24 -6.03 5.70 -13.51
C GLU A 24 -5.67 6.67 -12.37
N VAL A 25 -4.62 6.35 -11.62
CA VAL A 25 -3.97 7.26 -10.69
C VAL A 25 -3.29 8.31 -11.54
N THR A 26 -3.78 9.53 -11.45
CA THR A 26 -3.29 10.68 -12.22
C THR A 26 -2.45 11.62 -11.38
N SER A 27 -2.67 11.62 -10.05
CA SER A 27 -1.88 12.45 -9.13
C SER A 27 -0.40 12.03 -9.12
N PRO A 28 0.54 13.00 -9.28
CA PRO A 28 1.97 12.73 -9.15
C PRO A 28 2.41 12.45 -7.71
N LEU A 29 1.50 12.59 -6.74
CA LEU A 29 1.76 12.33 -5.32
C LEU A 29 1.37 10.91 -4.91
N ILE A 30 0.78 10.12 -5.81
CA ILE A 30 0.39 8.74 -5.56
C ILE A 30 1.21 7.83 -6.48
N GLU A 31 1.99 6.94 -5.87
CA GLU A 31 2.79 5.96 -6.58
C GLU A 31 2.26 4.57 -6.26
N VAL A 32 1.98 3.77 -7.29
CA VAL A 32 1.58 2.38 -7.06
C VAL A 32 2.32 1.38 -7.93
N GLY A 33 2.83 0.35 -7.28
CA GLY A 33 3.50 -0.78 -7.88
C GLY A 33 2.58 -1.67 -8.73
N GLU A 34 3.20 -2.29 -9.73
CA GLU A 34 2.54 -3.24 -10.63
C GLU A 34 1.86 -4.40 -9.89
N TYR A 35 0.81 -4.95 -10.50
CA TYR A 35 0.01 -6.08 -10.00
C TYR A 35 -0.76 -5.84 -8.70
N THR A 36 -0.63 -4.66 -8.09
CA THR A 36 -1.53 -4.23 -7.02
C THR A 36 -2.91 -3.92 -7.59
N TYR A 37 -3.95 -4.32 -6.86
CA TYR A 37 -5.34 -4.11 -7.26
C TYR A 37 -6.19 -3.59 -6.10
N TYR A 38 -7.24 -2.87 -6.46
CA TYR A 38 -8.33 -2.49 -5.59
C TYR A 38 -9.62 -3.15 -6.09
N ASP A 39 -10.30 -3.86 -5.19
CA ASP A 39 -11.56 -4.54 -5.47
C ASP A 39 -12.73 -3.71 -4.95
N ASP A 40 -13.55 -3.19 -5.86
CA ASP A 40 -14.74 -2.40 -5.55
C ASP A 40 -15.86 -2.84 -6.51
N PRO A 41 -16.99 -3.31 -5.99
CA PRO A 41 -18.12 -3.73 -6.82
C PRO A 41 -18.82 -2.57 -7.52
N ASP A 42 -18.68 -1.34 -7.03
CA ASP A 42 -19.35 -0.16 -7.57
C ASP A 42 -18.49 0.56 -8.61
N ASP A 43 -17.28 0.99 -8.22
CA ASP A 43 -16.35 1.68 -9.12
C ASP A 43 -14.88 1.54 -8.68
N PRO A 44 -14.15 0.54 -9.18
CA PRO A 44 -12.74 0.33 -8.84
C PRO A 44 -11.81 1.38 -9.46
N SER A 45 -12.28 2.18 -10.42
CA SER A 45 -11.49 3.25 -11.04
C SER A 45 -11.43 4.52 -10.18
N ALA A 46 -12.37 4.69 -9.26
CA ALA A 46 -12.49 5.87 -8.41
C ALA A 46 -11.59 5.85 -7.16
N PHE A 47 -10.62 4.92 -7.07
CA PHE A 47 -9.73 4.76 -5.91
C PHE A 47 -9.10 6.10 -5.46
N GLU A 48 -8.53 6.87 -6.39
CA GLU A 48 -7.88 8.14 -6.07
C GLU A 48 -8.84 9.13 -5.38
N THR A 49 -10.09 9.20 -5.81
CA THR A 49 -11.05 10.20 -5.30
C THR A 49 -11.87 9.74 -4.11
N ARG A 50 -12.08 8.43 -3.96
CA ARG A 50 -12.92 7.85 -2.89
C ARG A 50 -12.14 7.27 -1.73
N ASN A 51 -10.89 6.88 -1.96
CA ASN A 51 -10.11 6.10 -1.00
C ASN A 51 -8.85 6.84 -0.55
N VAL A 52 -8.37 7.85 -1.27
CA VAL A 52 -7.28 8.73 -0.82
C VAL A 52 -7.87 10.06 -0.38
N LEU A 53 -7.89 10.27 0.94
CA LEU A 53 -8.59 11.39 1.58
C LEU A 53 -7.60 12.45 2.04
N ASP A 54 -8.00 13.72 1.90
CA ASP A 54 -7.27 14.88 2.42
C ASP A 54 -5.82 15.00 1.91
N HIS A 55 -5.58 14.62 0.65
CA HIS A 55 -4.26 14.62 0.04
C HIS A 55 -3.97 15.93 -0.71
N TYR A 56 -3.30 16.86 -0.03
CA TYR A 56 -2.94 18.17 -0.60
C TYR A 56 -1.42 18.32 -0.83
N GLY A 57 -0.63 17.33 -0.42
CA GLY A 57 0.83 17.32 -0.54
C GLY A 57 1.54 18.16 0.53
N PRO A 58 2.88 18.11 0.57
CA PRO A 58 3.78 17.50 -0.41
C PRO A 58 4.01 15.98 -0.23
N GLU A 59 3.42 15.39 0.81
CA GLU A 59 3.57 13.96 1.09
C GLU A 59 3.05 13.09 -0.03
N LYS A 60 3.59 11.87 -0.10
CA LYS A 60 3.16 10.86 -1.06
C LYS A 60 2.41 9.72 -0.38
N LEU A 61 1.50 9.12 -1.13
CA LEU A 61 1.02 7.77 -0.89
C LEU A 61 1.80 6.83 -1.79
N VAL A 62 2.59 5.94 -1.22
CA VAL A 62 3.38 4.96 -1.98
C VAL A 62 2.88 3.57 -1.65
N ILE A 63 2.37 2.85 -2.64
CA ILE A 63 1.88 1.48 -2.50
C ILE A 63 2.77 0.54 -3.30
N GLY A 64 3.28 -0.50 -2.66
CA GLY A 64 4.13 -1.50 -3.28
C GLY A 64 3.44 -2.34 -4.36
N ARG A 65 4.18 -3.30 -4.91
CA ARG A 65 3.72 -4.28 -5.92
C ARG A 65 2.99 -5.44 -5.25
N PHE A 66 2.08 -6.07 -5.99
CA PHE A 66 1.32 -7.25 -5.58
C PHE A 66 0.49 -7.08 -4.29
N CYS A 67 -0.05 -5.90 -4.00
CA CYS A 67 -0.94 -5.68 -2.87
C CYS A 67 -2.41 -5.96 -3.24
N ALA A 68 -3.21 -6.32 -2.24
CA ALA A 68 -4.63 -6.63 -2.39
C ALA A 68 -5.44 -5.70 -1.49
N LEU A 69 -6.14 -4.74 -2.10
CA LEU A 69 -6.96 -3.77 -1.39
C LEU A 69 -8.43 -4.17 -1.51
N GLY A 70 -9.04 -4.56 -0.40
CA GLY A 70 -10.48 -4.82 -0.34
C GLY A 70 -11.32 -3.54 -0.51
N THR A 71 -12.61 -3.70 -0.77
CA THR A 71 -13.55 -2.60 -0.91
C THR A 71 -13.57 -1.71 0.35
N GLY A 72 -13.63 -0.39 0.15
CA GLY A 72 -13.77 0.58 1.25
C GLY A 72 -12.48 0.85 2.03
N VAL A 73 -11.33 0.32 1.60
CA VAL A 73 -10.03 0.69 2.16
C VAL A 73 -9.77 2.18 1.99
N ARG A 74 -9.45 2.93 3.04
CA ARG A 74 -9.23 4.38 3.01
C ARG A 74 -7.83 4.73 3.52
N PHE A 75 -7.17 5.65 2.85
CA PHE A 75 -5.92 6.28 3.25
C PHE A 75 -6.20 7.74 3.59
N VAL A 76 -6.06 8.09 4.86
CA VAL A 76 -6.15 9.48 5.31
C VAL A 76 -4.76 10.08 5.22
N MET A 77 -4.62 11.19 4.49
CA MET A 77 -3.35 11.88 4.28
C MET A 77 -3.22 13.08 5.24
N ASN A 78 -2.08 13.79 5.21
CA ASN A 78 -1.77 14.76 6.27
C ASN A 78 -2.67 16.01 6.25
N GLY A 79 -3.38 16.27 5.16
CA GLY A 79 -4.36 17.36 5.06
C GLY A 79 -5.52 17.25 6.07
N ALA A 80 -5.77 16.07 6.62
CA ALA A 80 -6.79 15.86 7.64
C ALA A 80 -6.38 16.40 9.03
N ASN A 81 -5.09 16.71 9.24
CA ASN A 81 -4.62 17.15 10.54
C ASN A 81 -4.95 18.61 10.78
N HIS A 82 -5.52 18.93 11.93
CA HIS A 82 -5.77 20.29 12.37
C HIS A 82 -4.69 20.77 13.34
N ARG A 83 -4.56 22.10 13.45
CA ARG A 83 -3.74 22.74 14.46
C ARG A 83 -4.29 22.43 15.86
N MET A 84 -3.43 22.04 16.79
CA MET A 84 -3.81 21.59 18.16
C MET A 84 -3.03 22.28 19.29
N ASP A 85 -2.11 23.19 18.99
CA ASP A 85 -1.33 23.96 19.99
C ASP A 85 -2.14 25.11 20.62
N GLY A 86 -3.17 25.59 19.94
CA GLY A 86 -4.09 26.63 20.41
C GLY A 86 -5.34 26.09 21.11
N PRO A 87 -6.22 26.99 21.59
CA PRO A 87 -7.46 26.62 22.30
C PRO A 87 -8.58 26.09 21.38
N SER A 88 -8.41 26.20 20.05
CA SER A 88 -9.39 25.75 19.07
C SER A 88 -8.69 25.04 17.91
N THR A 89 -9.31 23.98 17.41
CA THR A 89 -8.90 23.26 16.19
C THR A 89 -9.68 23.71 14.96
N PHE A 90 -10.58 24.69 15.10
CA PHE A 90 -11.46 25.14 14.01
C PHE A 90 -10.65 25.84 12.90
N PRO A 91 -10.77 25.41 11.63
CA PRO A 91 -9.95 25.91 10.53
C PRO A 91 -10.52 27.23 9.97
N PHE A 92 -10.52 28.30 10.77
CA PHE A 92 -11.04 29.62 10.34
C PHE A 92 -10.54 30.06 8.95
N PRO A 93 -9.24 29.95 8.62
CA PRO A 93 -8.76 30.44 7.32
C PRO A 93 -9.29 29.64 6.13
N ALA A 94 -9.71 28.38 6.33
CA ALA A 94 -10.24 27.52 5.25
C ALA A 94 -11.65 27.93 4.80
N LEU A 95 -12.39 28.70 5.62
CA LEU A 95 -13.73 29.18 5.29
C LEU A 95 -13.73 30.48 4.44
N GLY A 96 -12.55 31.07 4.21
CA GLY A 96 -12.39 32.28 3.41
C GLY A 96 -12.84 33.57 4.11
N GLY A 97 -13.10 34.60 3.30
CA GLY A 97 -13.42 35.94 3.81
C GLY A 97 -12.21 36.62 4.47
N SER A 98 -12.43 37.48 5.46
CA SER A 98 -11.32 38.12 6.18
C SER A 98 -10.45 37.14 6.98
N TRP A 99 -10.92 35.91 7.19
CA TRP A 99 -10.12 34.88 7.88
C TRP A 99 -9.02 34.30 6.99
N SER A 100 -9.09 34.44 5.66
CA SER A 100 -8.02 33.97 4.76
C SER A 100 -6.71 34.75 4.91
N ASP A 101 -6.75 35.94 5.52
CA ASP A 101 -5.55 36.73 5.84
C ASP A 101 -4.61 36.00 6.83
N HIS A 102 -5.10 34.93 7.47
CA HIS A 102 -4.37 34.05 8.39
C HIS A 102 -4.05 32.67 7.78
N ALA A 103 -3.85 32.59 6.46
CA ALA A 103 -3.53 31.35 5.76
C ALA A 103 -2.25 30.66 6.26
N ASP A 104 -1.33 31.42 6.88
CA ASP A 104 -0.15 30.90 7.55
C ASP A 104 -0.50 29.86 8.64
N LEU A 105 -1.67 29.97 9.28
CA LEU A 105 -2.14 29.03 10.30
C LEU A 105 -2.55 27.66 9.74
N LEU A 106 -2.73 27.53 8.42
CA LEU A 106 -2.97 26.26 7.73
C LEU A 106 -1.66 25.60 7.25
N THR A 107 -0.53 26.28 7.41
CA THR A 107 0.79 25.77 7.03
C THR A 107 1.57 25.30 8.26
N GLY A 108 2.52 24.38 8.08
CA GLY A 108 3.34 23.89 9.20
C GLY A 108 2.58 23.04 10.23
N LEU A 109 1.42 22.50 9.84
CA LEU A 109 0.65 21.55 10.65
C LEU A 109 1.46 20.27 10.90
N PRO A 110 1.10 19.46 11.93
CA PRO A 110 1.77 18.20 12.19
C PRO A 110 1.76 17.29 10.95
N ASN A 111 2.92 17.15 10.32
CA ASN A 111 3.12 16.29 9.17
C ASN A 111 3.85 15.03 9.64
N ARG A 112 3.24 13.86 9.43
CA ARG A 112 3.82 12.55 9.78
C ARG A 112 4.62 11.93 8.64
N GLY A 113 4.76 12.64 7.53
CA GLY A 113 5.46 12.21 6.32
C GLY A 113 4.58 11.37 5.40
N ASP A 114 5.24 10.69 4.46
CA ASP A 114 4.61 9.83 3.47
C ASP A 114 3.93 8.61 4.11
N THR A 115 2.79 8.22 3.57
CA THR A 115 2.15 6.94 3.88
C THR A 115 2.70 5.89 2.93
N VAL A 116 3.31 4.85 3.47
CA VAL A 116 4.07 3.87 2.68
C VAL A 116 3.56 2.46 2.94
N VAL A 117 3.15 1.76 1.90
CA VAL A 117 2.74 0.36 1.94
C VAL A 117 3.79 -0.48 1.22
N GLY A 118 4.33 -1.49 1.91
CA GLY A 118 5.30 -2.42 1.34
C GLY A 118 4.71 -3.31 0.23
N ASN A 119 5.59 -4.07 -0.42
CA ASN A 119 5.26 -5.12 -1.38
C ASN A 119 4.82 -6.47 -0.74
N ASP A 120 4.41 -7.43 -1.58
CA ASP A 120 4.11 -8.85 -1.25
C ASP A 120 2.81 -9.07 -0.50
N VAL A 121 1.69 -9.12 -1.22
CA VAL A 121 0.34 -9.38 -0.72
C VAL A 121 0.12 -8.68 0.62
N VAL A 122 0.35 -7.36 0.66
CA VAL A 122 -0.22 -6.58 1.74
C VAL A 122 -1.72 -6.63 1.56
N TRP A 123 -2.37 -7.43 2.41
CA TRP A 123 -3.78 -7.70 2.30
C TRP A 123 -4.53 -6.78 3.23
N PHE A 124 -5.27 -5.85 2.64
CA PHE A 124 -6.21 -5.02 3.36
C PHE A 124 -7.59 -5.67 3.27
N GLY A 125 -8.14 -6.01 4.43
CA GLY A 125 -9.54 -6.39 4.55
C GLY A 125 -10.47 -5.22 4.19
N TYR A 126 -11.75 -5.53 4.04
CA TYR A 126 -12.78 -4.53 3.75
C TYR A 126 -12.81 -3.42 4.81
N ASP A 127 -13.07 -2.18 4.38
CA ASP A 127 -13.25 -1.01 5.24
C ASP A 127 -12.09 -0.68 6.20
N THR A 128 -10.85 -1.04 5.88
CA THR A 128 -9.70 -0.60 6.69
C THR A 128 -9.42 0.88 6.47
N THR A 129 -9.00 1.58 7.52
CA THR A 129 -8.54 2.97 7.44
C THR A 129 -7.08 3.08 7.86
N VAL A 130 -6.23 3.67 7.02
CA VAL A 130 -4.82 3.94 7.32
C VAL A 130 -4.65 5.41 7.63
N MET A 131 -4.10 5.72 8.79
CA MET A 131 -3.87 7.11 9.23
C MET A 131 -2.61 7.72 8.59
N PRO A 132 -2.46 9.06 8.60
CA PRO A 132 -1.37 9.74 7.92
C PRO A 132 0.01 9.32 8.40
N GLY A 133 0.96 9.13 7.46
CA GLY A 133 2.36 8.86 7.73
C GLY A 133 2.67 7.47 8.28
N VAL A 134 1.70 6.55 8.21
CA VAL A 134 1.90 5.16 8.64
C VAL A 134 2.70 4.39 7.59
N ARG A 135 3.63 3.56 8.07
CA ARG A 135 4.39 2.61 7.24
C ARG A 135 3.93 1.18 7.49
N ILE A 136 3.51 0.50 6.42
CA ILE A 136 3.05 -0.88 6.46
C ILE A 136 4.12 -1.78 5.86
N GLY A 137 4.55 -2.77 6.65
CA GLY A 137 5.55 -3.77 6.32
C GLY A 137 5.20 -4.62 5.09
N HIS A 138 6.24 -5.12 4.40
CA HIS A 138 6.07 -6.17 3.38
C HIS A 138 5.35 -7.39 3.93
N GLY A 139 4.44 -8.01 3.18
CA GLY A 139 3.79 -9.24 3.65
C GLY A 139 2.74 -9.05 4.76
N ALA A 140 2.48 -7.82 5.20
CA ALA A 140 1.56 -7.53 6.30
C ALA A 140 0.09 -7.80 5.93
N ILE A 141 -0.72 -8.18 6.91
CA ILE A 141 -2.17 -8.37 6.72
C ILE A 141 -2.89 -7.43 7.66
N VAL A 142 -3.75 -6.58 7.11
CA VAL A 142 -4.61 -5.66 7.85
C VAL A 142 -6.02 -6.23 7.83
N GLY A 143 -6.51 -6.67 8.99
CA GLY A 143 -7.84 -7.24 9.12
C GLY A 143 -8.95 -6.23 8.79
N ALA A 144 -10.10 -6.71 8.34
CA ALA A 144 -11.23 -5.86 7.97
C ALA A 144 -11.67 -4.92 9.11
N GLY A 145 -12.06 -3.69 8.75
CA GLY A 145 -12.48 -2.64 9.69
C GLY A 145 -11.38 -2.10 10.60
N ALA A 146 -10.11 -2.47 10.39
CA ALA A 146 -9.01 -2.00 11.22
C ALA A 146 -8.68 -0.53 10.95
N VAL A 147 -8.35 0.22 12.00
CA VAL A 147 -7.85 1.60 11.91
C VAL A 147 -6.38 1.60 12.28
N VAL A 148 -5.53 1.67 11.27
CA VAL A 148 -4.07 1.60 11.41
C VAL A 148 -3.54 2.97 11.80
N THR A 149 -3.20 3.13 13.09
CA THR A 149 -2.73 4.41 13.65
C THR A 149 -1.22 4.45 13.90
N ALA A 150 -0.49 3.36 13.62
CA ALA A 150 0.95 3.22 13.85
C ALA A 150 1.55 2.24 12.84
N ASP A 151 2.88 2.30 12.69
CA ASP A 151 3.63 1.45 11.76
C ASP A 151 3.40 -0.05 12.03
N VAL A 152 3.30 -0.81 10.93
CA VAL A 152 3.04 -2.25 10.95
C VAL A 152 4.31 -2.99 10.53
N PRO A 153 4.84 -3.90 11.35
CA PRO A 153 6.02 -4.69 11.00
C PRO A 153 5.80 -5.58 9.76
N PRO A 154 6.86 -5.94 9.02
CA PRO A 154 6.76 -6.92 7.93
C PRO A 154 6.16 -8.25 8.40
N TYR A 155 5.31 -8.84 7.57
CA TYR A 155 4.61 -10.11 7.82
C TYR A 155 3.75 -10.15 9.10
N ALA A 156 3.46 -8.99 9.71
CA ALA A 156 2.55 -8.89 10.83
C ALA A 156 1.09 -8.95 10.37
N ILE A 157 0.24 -9.56 11.19
CA ILE A 157 -1.21 -9.52 11.06
C ILE A 157 -1.73 -8.55 12.12
N VAL A 158 -2.39 -7.48 11.68
CA VAL A 158 -2.96 -6.45 12.56
C VAL A 158 -4.48 -6.39 12.42
N GLY A 159 -5.16 -5.93 13.47
CA GLY A 159 -6.61 -5.71 13.42
C GLY A 159 -7.11 -4.85 14.58
N GLY A 160 -8.34 -4.35 14.46
CA GLY A 160 -9.02 -3.55 15.47
C GLY A 160 -8.91 -2.03 15.27
N ASN A 161 -9.57 -1.28 16.15
CA ASN A 161 -9.54 0.18 16.19
C ASN A 161 -9.26 0.65 17.64
N PRO A 162 -8.05 1.14 17.95
CA PRO A 162 -6.88 1.24 17.06
C PRO A 162 -6.27 -0.14 16.75
N ALA A 163 -5.67 -0.30 15.57
CA ALA A 163 -5.11 -1.57 15.13
C ALA A 163 -3.95 -2.02 16.03
N ARG A 164 -3.91 -3.32 16.33
CA ARG A 164 -2.84 -3.96 17.12
C ARG A 164 -2.33 -5.20 16.42
N VAL A 165 -1.06 -5.52 16.63
CA VAL A 165 -0.47 -6.78 16.15
C VAL A 165 -1.13 -7.94 16.88
N ILE A 166 -1.75 -8.82 16.12
CA ILE A 166 -2.37 -10.07 16.60
C ILE A 166 -1.31 -11.16 16.67
N ARG A 167 -0.56 -11.34 15.57
CA ARG A 167 0.57 -12.29 15.44
C ARG A 167 1.38 -11.97 14.18
N THR A 168 2.53 -12.63 14.02
CA THR A 168 3.26 -12.67 12.76
C THR A 168 2.88 -13.91 11.93
N ARG A 169 3.08 -13.85 10.61
CA ARG A 169 2.88 -14.99 9.70
C ARG A 169 4.01 -16.02 9.80
N HIS A 170 5.22 -15.55 10.07
CA HIS A 170 6.45 -16.34 10.15
C HIS A 170 7.27 -15.95 11.38
N ARG A 171 8.30 -16.75 11.70
CA ARG A 171 9.29 -16.42 12.73
C ARG A 171 10.23 -15.34 12.21
N ASP A 172 10.86 -14.57 13.09
CA ASP A 172 11.71 -13.44 12.70
C ASP A 172 12.85 -13.82 11.75
N GLU A 173 13.48 -14.98 11.95
CA GLU A 173 14.52 -15.52 11.06
C GLU A 173 13.98 -15.78 9.64
N ASP A 174 12.78 -16.33 9.56
CA ASP A 174 12.10 -16.66 8.31
C ASP A 174 11.62 -15.38 7.60
N ILE A 175 11.19 -14.37 8.35
CA ILE A 175 10.86 -13.04 7.83
C ILE A 175 12.11 -12.41 7.20
N ALA A 176 13.25 -12.44 7.89
CA ALA A 176 14.50 -11.87 7.38
C ALA A 176 14.93 -12.54 6.06
N ARG A 177 14.76 -13.87 5.96
CA ARG A 177 15.03 -14.64 4.73
C ARG A 177 14.09 -14.24 3.59
N LEU A 178 12.78 -14.14 3.85
CA LEU A 178 11.79 -13.70 2.86
C LEU A 178 12.08 -12.28 2.34
N LEU A 179 12.40 -11.36 3.25
CA LEU A 179 12.78 -9.98 2.91
C LEU A 179 14.07 -9.92 2.08
N ALA A 180 15.03 -10.81 2.32
CA ALA A 180 16.26 -10.89 1.54
C ALA A 180 16.02 -11.44 0.12
N VAL A 181 15.06 -12.36 -0.03
CA VAL A 181 14.69 -12.94 -1.33
C VAL A 181 13.94 -11.93 -2.21
N ALA A 182 13.08 -11.11 -1.61
CA ALA A 182 12.34 -10.02 -2.26
C ALA A 182 11.72 -10.46 -3.62
N TRP A 183 10.91 -11.52 -3.60
CA TRP A 183 10.40 -12.16 -4.81
C TRP A 183 9.60 -11.20 -5.71
N TRP A 184 9.00 -10.17 -5.12
CA TRP A 184 8.26 -9.10 -5.81
C TRP A 184 9.13 -8.26 -6.76
N ASP A 185 10.46 -8.32 -6.64
CA ASP A 185 11.40 -7.65 -7.53
C ASP A 185 11.90 -8.54 -8.68
N TRP A 186 11.47 -9.81 -8.73
CA TRP A 186 11.87 -10.74 -9.79
C TRP A 186 11.27 -10.33 -11.15
N PRO A 187 11.91 -10.69 -12.27
CA PRO A 187 11.31 -10.52 -13.59
C PRO A 187 9.97 -11.25 -13.69
N THR A 188 8.97 -10.66 -14.35
CA THR A 188 7.61 -11.21 -14.48
C THR A 188 7.60 -12.63 -15.03
N GLU A 189 8.45 -12.93 -16.02
CA GLU A 189 8.58 -14.25 -16.62
C GLU A 189 9.06 -15.29 -15.60
N HIS A 190 9.97 -14.87 -14.71
CA HIS A 190 10.51 -15.70 -13.64
C HIS A 190 9.47 -15.93 -12.55
N ILE A 191 8.76 -14.88 -12.13
CA ILE A 191 7.61 -15.00 -11.22
C ILE A 191 6.60 -16.00 -11.78
N THR A 192 6.25 -15.86 -13.06
CA THR A 192 5.28 -16.74 -13.74
C THR A 192 5.73 -18.21 -13.72
N ALA A 193 7.00 -18.47 -13.99
CA ALA A 193 7.55 -19.83 -13.94
C ALA A 193 7.54 -20.44 -12.53
N HIS A 194 7.62 -19.60 -11.49
CA HIS A 194 7.74 -20.00 -10.08
C HIS A 194 6.49 -19.72 -9.21
N VAL A 195 5.33 -19.41 -9.81
CA VAL A 195 4.07 -19.11 -9.08
C VAL A 195 3.73 -20.17 -8.03
N ARG A 196 3.89 -21.46 -8.35
CA ARG A 196 3.62 -22.55 -7.40
C ARG A 196 4.55 -22.50 -6.19
N THR A 197 5.83 -22.18 -6.41
CA THR A 197 6.81 -22.02 -5.34
C THR A 197 6.46 -20.81 -4.47
N ILE A 198 6.09 -19.68 -5.08
CA ILE A 198 5.73 -18.45 -4.36
C ILE A 198 4.46 -18.64 -3.51
N MET A 199 3.43 -19.30 -4.05
CA MET A 199 2.13 -19.41 -3.38
C MET A 199 2.05 -20.56 -2.36
N SER A 200 2.77 -21.66 -2.56
CA SER A 200 2.62 -22.86 -1.73
C SER A 200 3.93 -23.58 -1.39
N GLY A 201 5.08 -23.08 -1.86
CA GLY A 201 6.39 -23.65 -1.56
C GLY A 201 6.88 -23.29 -0.15
N SER A 202 7.96 -23.94 0.28
CA SER A 202 8.69 -23.53 1.48
C SER A 202 9.58 -22.32 1.19
N ILE A 203 10.04 -21.64 2.25
CA ILE A 203 11.01 -20.54 2.14
C ILE A 203 12.31 -21.02 1.48
N ALA A 204 12.73 -22.25 1.76
CA ALA A 204 13.91 -22.84 1.13
C ALA A 204 13.72 -23.08 -0.39
N ASP A 205 12.52 -23.50 -0.81
CA ASP A 205 12.21 -23.64 -2.24
C ASP A 205 12.23 -22.28 -2.94
N LEU A 206 11.73 -21.23 -2.26
CA LEU A 206 11.74 -19.87 -2.79
C LEU A 206 13.17 -19.32 -2.92
N GLU A 207 14.04 -19.54 -1.92
CA GLU A 207 15.46 -19.19 -1.99
C GLU A 207 16.18 -19.93 -3.12
N ALA A 208 15.91 -21.22 -3.30
CA ALA A 208 16.49 -22.02 -4.38
C ALA A 208 16.02 -21.57 -5.77
N ALA A 209 14.81 -21.00 -5.85
CA ALA A 209 14.25 -20.43 -7.07
C ALA A 209 14.73 -19.00 -7.35
N ALA A 210 15.48 -18.36 -6.45
CA ALA A 210 15.91 -16.98 -6.64
C ALA A 210 16.78 -16.83 -7.91
N PRO A 211 16.54 -15.82 -8.76
CA PRO A 211 17.34 -15.62 -9.96
C PRO A 211 18.82 -15.42 -9.62
N ASP A 212 19.71 -16.06 -10.38
CA ASP A 212 21.15 -15.94 -10.15
C ASP A 212 21.61 -14.50 -10.37
N THR A 213 22.08 -13.84 -9.30
CA THR A 213 22.61 -12.46 -9.32
C THR A 213 23.77 -12.26 -10.31
N ARG A 214 24.40 -13.36 -10.78
CA ARG A 214 25.44 -13.35 -11.81
C ARG A 214 24.93 -13.03 -13.22
N ARG A 215 23.63 -13.18 -13.49
CA ARG A 215 22.98 -12.76 -14.76
C ARG A 215 22.45 -11.32 -14.68
N GLY A 216 23.05 -10.47 -13.86
CA GLY A 216 22.80 -9.02 -13.85
C GLY A 216 21.54 -8.55 -13.12
N TRP A 217 20.76 -9.46 -12.53
CA TRP A 217 19.63 -9.11 -11.67
C TRP A 217 20.11 -8.81 -10.25
N ARG A 218 19.83 -7.60 -9.74
CA ARG A 218 20.10 -7.23 -8.34
C ARG A 218 18.76 -6.88 -7.67
N PRO A 219 18.53 -7.28 -6.41
CA PRO A 219 17.39 -6.77 -5.65
C PRO A 219 17.37 -5.24 -5.69
N GLY A 220 16.25 -4.63 -6.07
CA GLY A 220 16.12 -3.19 -6.28
C GLY A 220 16.60 -2.61 -7.63
N SER A 221 16.93 -3.43 -8.65
CA SER A 221 17.29 -2.94 -9.99
C SER A 221 16.10 -2.59 -10.90
N GLY A 222 14.87 -2.85 -10.45
CA GLY A 222 13.66 -2.23 -11.03
C GLY A 222 13.41 -0.85 -10.42
N PRO A 223 12.42 -0.07 -10.90
CA PRO A 223 11.99 1.17 -10.26
C PRO A 223 11.30 0.86 -8.91
N SER A 224 12.06 0.38 -7.93
CA SER A 224 11.64 0.23 -6.55
C SER A 224 11.96 1.54 -5.83
N SER A 225 11.00 2.46 -5.80
CA SER A 225 11.13 3.75 -5.07
C SER A 225 11.08 3.58 -3.54
N LEU A 226 10.87 2.37 -3.03
CA LEU A 226 10.83 2.09 -1.61
C LEU A 226 12.25 1.93 -1.04
N ARG A 227 12.81 3.04 -0.53
CA ARG A 227 14.06 3.02 0.24
C ARG A 227 13.91 2.12 1.48
N PRO A 228 14.98 1.41 1.91
CA PRO A 228 14.91 0.48 3.02
C PRO A 228 14.50 1.17 4.32
N TYR A 229 13.73 0.44 5.14
CA TYR A 229 13.40 0.76 6.53
C TYR A 229 14.66 1.18 7.29
N ARG A 230 14.82 2.47 7.57
CA ARG A 230 15.82 3.01 8.49
C ARG A 230 15.18 4.10 9.34
#